data_AF-A0AAD8QFD9-F1
#
_entry.id   AF-A0AAD8QFD9-F1
#
_cell.length_a   1.000
_cell.length_b   1.000
_cell.length_c   1.000
_cell.angle_alpha   90.00
_cell.angle_beta   90.00
_cell.angle_gamma   90.00
#
_symmetry.space_group_name_H-M   'P 1'
#
loop_
_entity.id
_entity.type
_entity.pdbx_description
1 polymer ?
#
loop_
_entity_poly.entity_id
_entity_poly.type
_entity_poly.pdbx_seq_one_letter_code
_entity_poly.pdbx_strand_id
1 'polypeptide(L)'
;MASFVSVVTGQLRLMPAGGLPRDLFALGIASKIRIDRNSTAMASSDFGRIVEAAPEAVLHPATPSDIAALIRFSASSPVPFPVSPRGQGHSVRGQSLAPGGVVVDMRALGRGHHSRINVSADYVDAGGEQLWIDVLRATLQHGLAPRAWTDYLRITVGGTLSNAGIGGQAFRHGPQIANVQELDVVTGTGDMVTCSREKSSDLFFAALGGLGQFGVITRARITLEQAPKRVRWVRLAYSDVAAFTRDQELLISKRASEAGFDYVEGQVQLNRTLTEGPKSTPFFSEADINRLAGLASMSGSAAIYIIEAAMYYNDTTASYVDKKLEKVLEQLSFVPRFVFTKDVTYVQFLDRVREEEEVLRSAGLWDVPHPWLNLFIPRSRILDFDTGVIKGLLGGTNPVGVILMYPMNTAKWDERMTAMAPLAGEDMFYTVGLLRSAVVASDLELLERENQAVLAFCHKEGIGCKQYLPHHMSQDGWQQHFGTKWSSMAELKAKFDPHTILSPGQRIFRSTGSVAST
;
A
#
# COMPACT_ATOMS: atom_id res chain seq x y z
N MET A 1 1.30 -13.57 -31.67
CA MET A 1 0.75 -12.20 -31.78
C MET A 1 -0.74 -12.23 -32.12
N ALA A 2 -1.58 -12.60 -31.14
CA ALA A 2 -3.02 -12.38 -31.16
C ALA A 2 -3.40 -11.95 -29.73
N SER A 3 -3.35 -10.64 -29.56
CA SER A 3 -3.95 -9.77 -28.53
C SER A 3 -4.15 -10.29 -27.09
N PHE A 4 -3.10 -10.21 -26.27
CA PHE A 4 -3.22 -10.02 -24.81
C PHE A 4 -3.62 -8.56 -24.46
N VAL A 5 -3.69 -7.67 -25.46
CA VAL A 5 -4.03 -6.25 -25.34
C VAL A 5 -5.56 -6.02 -25.37
N SER A 6 -6.39 -7.02 -25.70
CA SER A 6 -7.83 -6.83 -25.94
C SER A 6 -8.78 -7.25 -24.80
N VAL A 7 -8.30 -7.73 -23.65
CA VAL A 7 -9.22 -8.16 -22.56
C VAL A 7 -9.68 -6.98 -21.67
N VAL A 8 -9.13 -5.79 -21.86
CA VAL A 8 -9.44 -4.60 -21.02
C VAL A 8 -10.80 -3.96 -21.37
N THR A 9 -11.35 -4.20 -22.56
CA THR A 9 -12.54 -3.50 -23.06
C THR A 9 -13.89 -4.07 -22.62
N GLY A 10 -13.95 -5.34 -22.19
CA GLY A 10 -15.23 -6.04 -21.96
C GLY A 10 -15.94 -5.78 -20.62
N GLN A 11 -15.30 -5.09 -19.67
CA GLN A 11 -15.82 -4.95 -18.29
C GLN A 11 -16.06 -3.50 -17.84
N LEU A 12 -15.79 -2.53 -18.71
CA LEU A 12 -16.04 -1.11 -18.45
C LEU A 12 -17.29 -0.69 -19.22
N ARG A 13 -18.14 0.11 -18.57
CA ARG A 13 -19.35 0.63 -19.20
C ARG A 13 -18.98 1.39 -20.48
N LEU A 14 -19.49 0.95 -21.63
CA LEU A 14 -19.67 1.85 -22.77
C LEU A 14 -20.74 2.86 -22.34
N MET A 15 -20.37 4.14 -22.21
CA MET A 15 -21.33 5.22 -22.05
C MET A 15 -22.33 5.23 -23.23
N PRO A 16 -23.52 5.82 -23.07
CA PRO A 16 -24.29 6.24 -24.24
C PRO A 16 -23.38 7.09 -25.13
N ALA A 17 -23.57 7.06 -26.44
CA ALA A 17 -22.70 7.69 -27.45
C ALA A 17 -22.51 9.24 -27.33
N GLY A 18 -22.96 9.88 -26.23
CA GLY A 18 -23.00 11.32 -26.01
C GLY A 18 -22.05 11.93 -24.97
N GLY A 19 -21.18 11.16 -24.29
CA GLY A 19 -20.21 11.69 -23.31
C GLY A 19 -20.80 12.12 -21.96
N LEU A 20 -20.03 12.88 -21.16
CA LEU A 20 -20.50 13.44 -19.88
C LEU A 20 -21.72 14.37 -20.08
N PRO A 21 -22.69 14.43 -19.15
CA PRO A 21 -23.83 15.33 -19.26
C PRO A 21 -23.39 16.80 -19.42
N ARG A 22 -23.92 17.51 -20.42
CA ARG A 22 -23.51 18.90 -20.72
C ARG A 22 -23.73 19.85 -19.53
N ASP A 23 -24.77 19.60 -18.72
CA ASP A 23 -25.11 20.42 -17.55
C ASP A 23 -24.03 20.35 -16.45
N LEU A 24 -23.10 19.39 -16.52
CA LEU A 24 -21.92 19.35 -15.65
C LEU A 24 -21.10 20.64 -15.75
N PHE A 25 -21.04 21.23 -16.95
CA PHE A 25 -20.32 22.47 -17.23
C PHE A 25 -21.13 23.73 -16.91
N ALA A 26 -22.36 23.59 -16.41
CA ALA A 26 -23.15 24.68 -15.85
C ALA A 26 -23.00 24.80 -14.33
N LEU A 27 -22.36 23.83 -13.66
CA LEU A 27 -22.12 23.90 -12.21
C LEU A 27 -21.13 25.02 -11.87
N GLY A 28 -21.22 25.53 -10.62
CA GLY A 28 -20.24 26.48 -10.08
C GLY A 28 -18.79 25.93 -9.98
N ILE A 29 -18.59 24.65 -10.31
CA ILE A 29 -17.28 23.99 -10.39
C ILE A 29 -16.76 23.83 -11.83
N ALA A 30 -17.50 24.28 -12.85
CA ALA A 30 -17.17 24.03 -14.26
C ALA A 30 -15.77 24.52 -14.66
N SER A 31 -15.33 25.67 -14.15
CA SER A 31 -13.99 26.22 -14.40
C SER A 31 -12.85 25.35 -13.85
N LYS A 32 -13.17 24.42 -12.94
CA LYS A 32 -12.26 23.47 -12.31
C LYS A 32 -12.25 22.10 -13.00
N ILE A 33 -13.12 21.88 -13.97
CA ILE A 33 -13.21 20.64 -14.75
C ILE A 33 -12.39 20.82 -16.03
N ARG A 34 -11.45 19.90 -16.26
CA ARG A 34 -10.56 19.88 -17.43
C ARG A 34 -10.91 18.71 -18.33
N ILE A 35 -11.09 19.00 -19.61
CA ILE A 35 -11.34 18.02 -20.68
C ILE A 35 -10.24 18.02 -21.74
N ASP A 36 -9.20 18.85 -21.57
CA ASP A 36 -8.09 18.89 -22.50
C ASP A 36 -7.29 17.57 -22.45
N ARG A 37 -6.72 17.21 -23.60
CA ARG A 37 -6.00 15.94 -23.78
C ARG A 37 -4.84 15.76 -22.81
N ASN A 38 -4.17 16.83 -22.40
CA ASN A 38 -3.04 16.74 -21.48
C ASN A 38 -3.51 16.31 -20.09
N SER A 39 -4.55 16.98 -19.57
CA SER A 39 -5.15 16.64 -18.28
C SER A 39 -5.67 15.20 -18.24
N THR A 40 -6.42 14.76 -19.25
CA THR A 40 -6.98 13.40 -19.30
C THR A 40 -5.92 12.32 -19.52
N ALA A 41 -4.87 12.58 -20.32
CA ALA A 41 -3.75 11.65 -20.49
C ALA A 41 -2.92 11.50 -19.21
N MET A 42 -2.67 12.58 -18.44
CA MET A 42 -1.98 12.46 -17.15
C MET A 42 -2.77 11.65 -16.11
N ALA A 43 -4.08 11.52 -16.29
CA ALA A 43 -4.98 10.76 -15.44
C ALA A 43 -5.34 9.38 -16.03
N SER A 44 -4.76 8.96 -17.17
CA SER A 44 -5.09 7.69 -17.84
C SER A 44 -4.28 6.49 -17.35
N SER A 45 -3.17 6.72 -16.66
CA SER A 45 -2.24 5.67 -16.19
C SER A 45 -1.94 5.80 -14.71
N ASP A 46 -1.32 4.80 -14.11
CA ASP A 46 -0.88 4.79 -12.72
C ASP A 46 0.55 4.26 -12.60
N PHE A 47 1.07 4.14 -11.37
CA PHE A 47 2.41 3.62 -11.09
C PHE A 47 2.61 2.21 -11.64
N GLY A 48 1.55 1.42 -11.74
CA GLY A 48 1.60 0.08 -12.33
C GLY A 48 2.06 0.06 -13.78
N ARG A 49 1.74 1.10 -14.58
CA ARG A 49 2.01 1.18 -16.03
C ARG A 49 1.57 -0.06 -16.84
N ILE A 50 0.56 -0.77 -16.35
CA ILE A 50 -0.01 -1.96 -17.01
C ILE A 50 -1.42 -1.71 -17.55
N VAL A 51 -2.20 -0.90 -16.83
CA VAL A 51 -3.55 -0.52 -17.24
C VAL A 51 -3.53 0.94 -17.66
N GLU A 52 -4.06 1.21 -18.85
CA GLU A 52 -4.32 2.57 -19.32
C GLU A 52 -5.80 2.71 -19.67
N ALA A 53 -6.45 3.74 -19.14
CA ALA A 53 -7.81 4.08 -19.48
C ALA A 53 -8.08 5.57 -19.17
N ALA A 54 -8.29 6.35 -20.23
CA ALA A 54 -8.53 7.79 -20.10
C ALA A 54 -9.90 8.08 -19.46
N PRO A 55 -9.97 9.05 -18.54
CA PRO A 55 -11.24 9.62 -18.12
C PRO A 55 -11.77 10.61 -19.16
N GLU A 56 -13.05 10.93 -19.06
CA GLU A 56 -13.70 11.97 -19.88
C GLU A 56 -13.33 13.37 -19.38
N ALA A 57 -13.11 13.52 -18.08
CA ALA A 57 -12.67 14.77 -17.49
C ALA A 57 -11.85 14.57 -16.21
N VAL A 58 -11.14 15.61 -15.82
CA VAL A 58 -10.42 15.70 -14.55
C VAL A 58 -10.94 16.90 -13.76
N LEU A 59 -11.43 16.67 -12.54
CA LEU A 59 -11.76 17.73 -11.60
C LEU A 59 -10.50 18.12 -10.83
N HIS A 60 -10.18 19.41 -10.80
CA HIS A 60 -9.19 20.01 -9.92
C HIS A 60 -9.89 20.75 -8.77
N PRO A 61 -10.34 20.04 -7.72
CA PRO A 61 -11.09 20.65 -6.63
C PRO A 61 -10.24 21.66 -5.86
N ALA A 62 -10.84 22.79 -5.47
CA ALA A 62 -10.25 23.75 -4.55
C ALA A 62 -10.68 23.49 -3.10
N THR A 63 -11.88 22.90 -2.91
CA THR A 63 -12.42 22.54 -1.59
C THR A 63 -13.10 21.16 -1.64
N PRO A 64 -13.28 20.50 -0.49
CA PRO A 64 -14.12 19.29 -0.39
C PRO A 64 -15.54 19.48 -0.96
N SER A 65 -16.10 20.68 -0.87
CA SER A 65 -17.43 20.99 -1.42
C SER A 65 -17.50 20.88 -2.95
N ASP A 66 -16.38 21.08 -3.66
CA ASP A 66 -16.32 20.87 -5.11
C ASP A 66 -16.48 19.38 -5.48
N ILE A 67 -15.87 18.51 -4.68
CA ILE A 67 -15.98 17.05 -4.81
C ILE A 67 -17.43 16.63 -4.53
N ALA A 68 -18.01 17.15 -3.45
CA ALA A 68 -19.39 16.88 -3.09
C ALA A 68 -20.38 17.37 -4.17
N ALA A 69 -20.12 18.51 -4.81
CA ALA A 69 -20.93 19.02 -5.91
C ALA A 69 -20.86 18.10 -7.15
N LEU A 70 -19.68 17.62 -7.52
CA LEU A 70 -19.51 16.65 -8.61
C LEU A 70 -20.27 15.35 -8.33
N ILE A 71 -20.11 14.81 -7.12
CA ILE A 71 -20.74 13.55 -6.73
C ILE A 71 -22.26 13.69 -6.70
N ARG A 72 -22.80 14.75 -6.09
CA ARG A 72 -24.25 15.02 -6.10
C ARG A 72 -24.79 15.11 -7.51
N PHE A 73 -24.10 15.82 -8.40
CA PHE A 73 -24.50 15.94 -9.80
C PHE A 73 -24.51 14.59 -10.51
N SER A 74 -23.48 13.75 -10.32
CA SER A 74 -23.46 12.40 -10.89
C SER A 74 -24.61 11.54 -10.33
N ALA A 75 -24.79 11.52 -9.01
CA ALA A 75 -25.84 10.75 -8.35
C ALA A 75 -27.26 11.17 -8.75
N SER A 76 -27.49 12.47 -8.99
CA SER A 76 -28.80 12.98 -9.45
C SER A 76 -29.00 12.91 -10.96
N SER A 77 -27.97 12.56 -11.74
CA SER A 77 -28.07 12.49 -13.20
C SER A 77 -28.91 11.27 -13.63
N PRO A 78 -29.70 11.36 -14.72
CA PRO A 78 -30.45 10.21 -15.25
C PRO A 78 -29.54 9.01 -15.56
N VAL A 79 -28.29 9.29 -15.91
CA VAL A 79 -27.22 8.32 -16.14
C VAL A 79 -26.03 8.72 -15.28
N PRO A 80 -25.89 8.20 -14.04
CA PRO A 80 -24.74 8.49 -13.20
C PRO A 80 -23.44 8.05 -13.86
N PHE A 81 -22.39 8.85 -13.73
CA PHE A 81 -21.07 8.57 -14.29
C PHE A 81 -20.04 8.26 -13.19
N PRO A 82 -19.02 7.43 -13.47
CA PRO A 82 -18.04 7.06 -12.47
C PRO A 82 -17.18 8.24 -12.00
N VAL A 83 -16.80 8.23 -10.73
CA VAL A 83 -15.93 9.22 -10.10
C VAL A 83 -14.82 8.49 -9.35
N SER A 84 -13.56 8.83 -9.63
CA SER A 84 -12.42 8.20 -8.93
C SER A 84 -11.52 9.25 -8.28
N PRO A 85 -11.40 9.28 -6.93
CA PRO A 85 -10.40 10.10 -6.27
C PRO A 85 -9.00 9.57 -6.55
N ARG A 86 -8.16 10.40 -7.15
CA ARG A 86 -6.76 10.08 -7.44
C ARG A 86 -5.86 10.88 -6.53
N GLY A 87 -5.14 10.15 -5.65
CA GLY A 87 -4.01 10.69 -4.89
C GLY A 87 -2.78 10.87 -5.77
N GLN A 88 -1.66 10.20 -5.45
CA GLN A 88 -0.46 10.19 -6.30
C GLN A 88 -0.51 9.17 -7.44
N GLY A 89 -1.62 8.46 -7.63
CA GLY A 89 -1.73 7.43 -8.66
C GLY A 89 -0.78 6.25 -8.45
N HIS A 90 -0.45 5.92 -7.19
CA HIS A 90 0.44 4.80 -6.83
C HIS A 90 -0.26 3.42 -6.85
N SER A 91 -1.46 3.37 -7.44
CA SER A 91 -2.15 2.14 -7.82
C SER A 91 -1.34 1.37 -8.85
N VAL A 92 -1.56 0.05 -8.93
CA VAL A 92 -0.81 -0.83 -9.84
C VAL A 92 -1.66 -1.42 -10.97
N ARG A 93 -3.01 -1.32 -10.88
CA ARG A 93 -3.95 -2.01 -11.78
C ARG A 93 -5.16 -1.16 -12.16
N GLY A 94 -4.99 0.15 -12.20
CA GLY A 94 -6.02 1.09 -12.60
C GLY A 94 -7.02 1.44 -11.51
N GLN A 95 -6.78 1.08 -10.24
CA GLN A 95 -7.73 1.34 -9.14
C GLN A 95 -8.09 2.83 -8.99
N SER A 96 -7.18 3.73 -9.36
CA SER A 96 -7.37 5.20 -9.31
C SER A 96 -7.83 5.83 -10.64
N LEU A 97 -8.22 5.02 -11.61
CA LEU A 97 -8.75 5.48 -12.91
C LEU A 97 -10.28 5.56 -12.88
N ALA A 98 -10.84 6.34 -13.81
CA ALA A 98 -12.30 6.46 -14.01
C ALA A 98 -12.64 6.40 -15.51
N PRO A 99 -12.57 5.22 -16.16
CA PRO A 99 -12.89 5.09 -17.58
C PRO A 99 -14.33 5.52 -17.85
N GLY A 100 -14.54 6.40 -18.82
CA GLY A 100 -15.86 6.96 -19.12
C GLY A 100 -16.43 7.88 -18.03
N GLY A 101 -15.60 8.36 -17.10
CA GLY A 101 -16.02 9.15 -15.95
C GLY A 101 -15.09 10.32 -15.64
N VAL A 102 -15.09 10.74 -14.38
CA VAL A 102 -14.31 11.89 -13.90
C VAL A 102 -13.28 11.42 -12.88
N VAL A 103 -12.01 11.74 -13.13
CA VAL A 103 -10.96 11.61 -12.11
C VAL A 103 -10.95 12.89 -11.27
N VAL A 104 -10.98 12.75 -9.94
CA VAL A 104 -10.77 13.86 -9.01
C VAL A 104 -9.29 13.91 -8.67
N ASP A 105 -8.57 14.91 -9.17
CA ASP A 105 -7.18 15.14 -8.82
C ASP A 105 -7.09 15.72 -7.40
N MET A 106 -7.00 14.84 -6.39
CA MET A 106 -6.98 15.22 -4.99
C MET A 106 -5.85 16.21 -4.67
N ARG A 107 -4.73 16.12 -5.40
CA ARG A 107 -3.55 16.99 -5.20
C ARG A 107 -3.86 18.46 -5.42
N ALA A 108 -4.93 18.79 -6.15
CA ALA A 108 -5.38 20.17 -6.34
C ALA A 108 -5.86 20.83 -5.05
N LEU A 109 -6.42 20.08 -4.09
CA LEU A 109 -6.85 20.61 -2.78
C LEU A 109 -5.70 21.23 -1.98
N GLY A 110 -4.47 20.72 -2.17
CA GLY A 110 -3.27 21.18 -1.48
C GLY A 110 -2.57 22.37 -2.13
N ARG A 111 -3.05 22.89 -3.27
CA ARG A 111 -2.43 24.00 -4.01
C ARG A 111 -2.86 25.40 -3.54
N GLY A 112 -3.74 25.49 -2.54
CA GLY A 112 -4.14 26.75 -1.92
C GLY A 112 -3.08 27.34 -0.97
N HIS A 113 -3.31 28.56 -0.49
CA HIS A 113 -2.38 29.29 0.38
C HIS A 113 -2.25 28.75 1.83
N HIS A 114 -3.03 27.74 2.21
CA HIS A 114 -3.00 27.14 3.55
C HIS A 114 -2.76 25.64 3.45
N SER A 115 -1.69 25.16 4.10
CA SER A 115 -1.47 23.71 4.26
C SER A 115 -2.64 23.11 5.04
N ARG A 116 -3.30 22.08 4.50
CA ARG A 116 -4.38 21.35 5.18
C ARG A 116 -3.80 20.33 6.17
N ILE A 117 -2.83 20.77 6.97
CA ILE A 117 -2.17 20.00 8.02
C ILE A 117 -2.17 20.88 9.26
N ASN A 118 -2.88 20.46 10.30
CA ASN A 118 -2.95 21.15 11.58
C ASN A 118 -2.52 20.21 12.70
N VAL A 119 -1.42 20.55 13.38
CA VAL A 119 -0.79 19.70 14.40
C VAL A 119 -1.27 20.13 15.79
N SER A 120 -1.80 19.17 16.55
CA SER A 120 -2.18 19.32 17.95
C SER A 120 -1.17 18.58 18.85
N ALA A 121 -1.43 18.51 20.16
CA ALA A 121 -0.50 17.93 21.12
C ALA A 121 -0.27 16.41 20.96
N ASP A 122 -1.28 15.69 20.48
CA ASP A 122 -1.29 14.21 20.41
C ASP A 122 -1.88 13.67 19.10
N TYR A 123 -2.32 14.55 18.19
CA TYR A 123 -2.81 14.18 16.86
C TYR A 123 -2.47 15.24 15.80
N VAL A 124 -2.56 14.85 14.53
CA VAL A 124 -2.54 15.77 13.39
C VAL A 124 -3.83 15.60 12.58
N ASP A 125 -4.46 16.71 12.24
CA ASP A 125 -5.52 16.77 11.24
C ASP A 125 -4.89 17.02 9.87
N ALA A 126 -4.85 16.00 9.01
CA ALA A 126 -4.26 16.06 7.68
C ALA A 126 -5.32 15.88 6.58
N GLY A 127 -5.26 16.71 5.54
CA GLY A 127 -6.08 16.57 4.33
C GLY A 127 -5.82 15.22 3.65
N GLY A 128 -6.87 14.63 3.08
CA GLY A 128 -6.77 13.31 2.41
C GLY A 128 -5.79 13.31 1.22
N GLU A 129 -5.53 14.46 0.63
CA GLU A 129 -4.56 14.67 -0.46
C GLU A 129 -3.11 14.79 0.00
N GLN A 130 -2.87 15.06 1.28
CA GLN A 130 -1.54 15.36 1.81
C GLN A 130 -0.65 14.12 1.73
N LEU A 131 0.63 14.32 1.45
CA LEU A 131 1.62 13.24 1.46
C LEU A 131 2.07 12.93 2.88
N TRP A 132 2.39 11.67 3.16
CA TRP A 132 2.96 11.30 4.46
C TRP A 132 4.29 12.00 4.77
N ILE A 133 5.10 12.31 3.75
CA ILE A 133 6.33 13.10 3.94
C ILE A 133 6.04 14.54 4.43
N ASP A 134 4.95 15.15 3.98
CA ASP A 134 4.59 16.51 4.39
C ASP A 134 3.94 16.50 5.78
N VAL A 135 3.16 15.47 6.10
CA VAL A 135 2.67 15.20 7.47
C VAL A 135 3.85 15.00 8.44
N LEU A 136 4.86 14.21 8.06
CA LEU A 136 6.07 14.03 8.85
C LEU A 136 6.78 15.37 9.11
N ARG A 137 7.03 16.15 8.05
CA ARG A 137 7.71 17.45 8.16
C ARG A 137 6.96 18.43 9.07
N ALA A 138 5.63 18.50 8.96
CA ALA A 138 4.81 19.37 9.79
C ALA A 138 4.85 18.92 11.26
N THR A 139 4.65 17.63 11.52
CA THR A 139 4.61 17.09 12.89
C THR A 139 5.95 17.19 13.61
N LEU A 140 7.07 17.03 12.90
CA LEU A 140 8.41 17.18 13.46
C LEU A 140 8.71 18.59 13.97
N GLN A 141 8.08 19.63 13.40
CA GLN A 141 8.21 21.00 13.94
C GLN A 141 7.64 21.13 15.36
N HIS A 142 6.78 20.19 15.76
CA HIS A 142 6.21 20.08 17.10
C HIS A 142 6.89 18.98 17.94
N GLY A 143 7.97 18.36 17.45
CA GLY A 143 8.62 17.23 18.12
C GLY A 143 7.80 15.94 18.12
N LEU A 144 6.82 15.83 17.22
CA LEU A 144 5.88 14.71 17.13
C LEU A 144 6.01 13.98 15.79
N ALA A 145 5.53 12.75 15.73
CA ALA A 145 5.46 11.96 14.51
C ALA A 145 4.29 10.96 14.56
N PRO A 146 3.68 10.60 13.41
CA PRO A 146 2.84 9.40 13.31
C PRO A 146 3.55 8.13 13.78
N ARG A 147 2.79 7.19 14.33
CA ARG A 147 3.32 5.93 14.92
C ARG A 147 3.49 4.79 13.91
N ALA A 148 2.73 4.85 12.82
CA ALA A 148 2.67 3.81 11.80
C ALA A 148 2.92 4.41 10.42
N TRP A 149 3.80 3.76 9.66
CA TRP A 149 4.30 4.26 8.38
C TRP A 149 4.11 3.25 7.27
N THR A 150 4.26 3.75 6.05
CA THR A 150 4.52 2.96 4.84
C THR A 150 5.99 3.11 4.48
N ASP A 151 6.57 2.15 3.76
CA ASP A 151 7.98 2.23 3.35
C ASP A 151 8.29 3.41 2.45
N TYR A 152 7.29 3.83 1.65
CA TYR A 152 7.39 4.99 0.78
C TYR A 152 6.44 6.10 1.25
N LEU A 153 6.93 7.33 1.36
CA LEU A 153 6.21 8.45 1.99
C LEU A 153 5.56 9.45 1.02
N ARG A 154 5.86 9.37 -0.28
CA ARG A 154 5.24 10.22 -1.33
C ARG A 154 3.95 9.60 -1.85
N ILE A 155 3.13 9.14 -0.93
CA ILE A 155 1.77 8.66 -1.15
C ILE A 155 0.82 9.38 -0.19
N THR A 156 -0.43 9.49 -0.60
CA THR A 156 -1.41 10.34 0.09
C THR A 156 -2.03 9.65 1.31
N VAL A 157 -2.37 10.43 2.33
CA VAL A 157 -3.13 9.98 3.52
C VAL A 157 -4.40 9.21 3.13
N GLY A 158 -5.27 9.79 2.31
CA GLY A 158 -6.53 9.14 1.91
C GLY A 158 -6.32 7.84 1.13
N GLY A 159 -5.28 7.79 0.29
CA GLY A 159 -4.92 6.62 -0.49
C GLY A 159 -4.45 5.43 0.36
N THR A 160 -3.57 5.65 1.34
CA THR A 160 -3.11 4.56 2.21
C THR A 160 -4.18 4.11 3.18
N LEU A 161 -4.95 5.04 3.76
CA LEU A 161 -6.07 4.73 4.65
C LEU A 161 -7.20 3.98 3.93
N SER A 162 -7.36 4.17 2.62
CA SER A 162 -8.28 3.38 1.80
C SER A 162 -7.80 1.93 1.56
N ASN A 163 -6.55 1.59 1.90
CA ASN A 163 -6.00 0.24 1.74
C ASN A 163 -5.70 -0.39 3.11
N ALA A 164 -4.67 0.10 3.80
CA ALA A 164 -4.35 -0.17 5.20
C ALA A 164 -3.20 0.74 5.67
N GLY A 165 -2.13 0.82 4.86
CA GLY A 165 -0.89 1.50 5.21
C GLY A 165 -0.05 0.64 6.17
N ILE A 166 0.77 -0.26 5.63
CA ILE A 166 1.61 -1.17 6.39
C ILE A 166 3.09 -0.84 6.19
N GLY A 167 3.87 -1.20 7.21
CA GLY A 167 5.33 -1.12 7.27
C GLY A 167 5.79 -1.74 8.59
N GLY A 168 7.10 -1.80 8.84
CA GLY A 168 7.68 -2.51 9.98
C GLY A 168 7.28 -2.06 11.39
N GLN A 169 6.51 -0.98 11.56
CA GLN A 169 5.94 -0.58 12.87
C GLN A 169 4.57 -1.24 13.14
N ALA A 170 3.95 -1.84 12.12
CA ALA A 170 2.57 -2.33 12.20
C ALA A 170 2.39 -3.48 13.18
N PHE A 171 3.42 -4.28 13.47
CA PHE A 171 3.35 -5.30 14.51
C PHE A 171 3.06 -4.71 15.90
N ARG A 172 3.49 -3.46 16.15
CA ARG A 172 3.34 -2.79 17.44
C ARG A 172 2.15 -1.85 17.48
N HIS A 173 1.99 -1.02 16.44
CA HIS A 173 1.01 0.05 16.40
C HIS A 173 -0.20 -0.27 15.52
N GLY A 174 -0.20 -1.40 14.84
CA GLY A 174 -1.15 -1.69 13.76
C GLY A 174 -0.83 -0.91 12.49
N PRO A 175 -1.55 -1.19 11.39
CA PRO A 175 -1.46 -0.40 10.16
C PRO A 175 -1.89 1.06 10.42
N GLN A 176 -1.67 1.95 9.45
CA GLN A 176 -2.10 3.36 9.53
C GLN A 176 -3.60 3.47 9.84
N ILE A 177 -4.44 2.59 9.27
CA ILE A 177 -5.89 2.56 9.56
C ILE A 177 -6.22 2.32 11.04
N ALA A 178 -5.34 1.67 11.82
CA ALA A 178 -5.53 1.47 13.25
C ALA A 178 -5.19 2.73 14.10
N ASN A 179 -4.56 3.74 13.48
CA ASN A 179 -4.04 4.93 14.15
C ASN A 179 -4.85 6.21 13.84
N VAL A 180 -6.01 6.06 13.20
CA VAL A 180 -6.95 7.14 12.88
C VAL A 180 -8.00 7.27 13.98
N GLN A 181 -8.31 8.50 14.38
CA GLN A 181 -9.31 8.80 15.40
C GLN A 181 -10.63 9.28 14.76
N GLU A 182 -10.56 10.01 13.65
CA GLU A 182 -11.70 10.65 12.99
C GLU A 182 -11.40 10.87 11.50
N LEU A 183 -12.43 10.86 10.66
CA LEU A 183 -12.35 11.16 9.23
C LEU A 183 -13.43 12.18 8.83
N ASP A 184 -13.12 13.03 7.85
CA ASP A 184 -14.15 13.74 7.07
C ASP A 184 -14.25 13.10 5.68
N VAL A 185 -15.43 12.62 5.33
CA VAL A 185 -15.70 11.83 4.13
C VAL A 185 -16.80 12.48 3.30
N VAL A 186 -16.59 12.54 1.98
CA VAL A 186 -17.66 12.83 1.01
C VAL A 186 -18.20 11.50 0.48
N THR A 187 -19.41 11.11 0.86
CA THR A 187 -20.03 9.82 0.44
C THR A 187 -20.37 9.83 -1.05
N GLY A 188 -20.78 8.69 -1.61
CA GLY A 188 -21.28 8.56 -2.99
C GLY A 188 -22.65 9.20 -3.24
N THR A 189 -23.35 9.64 -2.20
CA THR A 189 -24.51 10.56 -2.28
C THR A 189 -24.08 12.02 -2.32
N GLY A 190 -22.80 12.30 -2.03
CA GLY A 190 -22.23 13.64 -1.96
C GLY A 190 -22.48 14.34 -0.63
N ASP A 191 -22.85 13.61 0.42
CA ASP A 191 -22.95 14.13 1.78
C ASP A 191 -21.56 14.26 2.40
N MET A 192 -21.32 15.36 3.11
CA MET A 192 -20.09 15.59 3.87
C MET A 192 -20.30 15.13 5.31
N VAL A 193 -19.63 14.04 5.70
CA VAL A 193 -19.83 13.40 6.99
C VAL A 193 -18.50 13.34 7.74
N THR A 194 -18.49 13.87 8.96
CA THR A 194 -17.44 13.60 9.95
C THR A 194 -17.80 12.33 10.72
N CYS A 195 -16.93 11.34 10.71
CA CYS A 195 -17.12 10.05 11.36
C CYS A 195 -15.92 9.64 12.24
N SER A 196 -16.21 8.92 13.33
CA SER A 196 -15.26 8.37 14.30
C SER A 196 -15.76 7.01 14.78
N ARG A 197 -15.10 6.41 15.78
CA ARG A 197 -15.59 5.18 16.42
C ARG A 197 -16.96 5.37 17.11
N GLU A 198 -17.27 6.59 17.54
CA GLU A 198 -18.46 6.97 18.29
C GLU A 198 -19.54 7.67 17.45
N LYS A 199 -19.17 8.25 16.30
CA LYS A 199 -20.06 9.01 15.42
C LYS A 199 -20.04 8.47 14.01
N SER A 200 -21.20 8.11 13.44
CA SER A 200 -21.30 7.50 12.10
C SER A 200 -20.28 6.36 11.93
N SER A 201 -20.23 5.49 12.94
CA SER A 201 -19.16 4.50 13.12
C SER A 201 -19.06 3.50 11.97
N ASP A 202 -20.21 3.15 11.38
CA ASP A 202 -20.29 2.33 10.19
C ASP A 202 -19.54 2.94 9.00
N LEU A 203 -19.70 4.25 8.73
CA LEU A 203 -18.92 4.93 7.69
C LEU A 203 -17.43 4.99 8.04
N PHE A 204 -17.09 5.24 9.31
CA PHE A 204 -15.70 5.30 9.77
C PHE A 204 -14.98 3.98 9.49
N PHE A 205 -15.54 2.86 9.93
CA PHE A 205 -14.96 1.54 9.69
C PHE A 205 -15.05 1.12 8.21
N ALA A 206 -16.09 1.53 7.49
CA ALA A 206 -16.22 1.27 6.05
C ALA A 206 -15.11 1.95 5.24
N ALA A 207 -14.77 3.20 5.54
CA ALA A 207 -13.77 3.96 4.80
C ALA A 207 -12.34 3.45 5.02
N LEU A 208 -12.03 2.90 6.20
CA LEU A 208 -10.71 2.39 6.57
C LEU A 208 -10.46 1.00 5.96
N GLY A 209 -9.57 0.96 4.96
CA GLY A 209 -9.42 -0.18 4.05
C GLY A 209 -10.54 -0.27 3.00
N GLY A 210 -11.31 0.82 2.83
CA GLY A 210 -12.56 0.84 2.07
C GLY A 210 -12.40 0.84 0.55
N LEU A 211 -11.16 0.86 0.05
CA LEU A 211 -10.82 0.86 -1.37
C LEU A 211 -11.52 1.99 -2.15
N GLY A 212 -11.82 3.11 -1.48
CA GLY A 212 -12.54 4.25 -2.03
C GLY A 212 -14.03 4.01 -2.32
N GLN A 213 -14.61 2.90 -1.85
CA GLN A 213 -15.96 2.48 -2.25
C GLN A 213 -17.10 3.21 -1.57
N PHE A 214 -16.86 3.79 -0.40
CA PHE A 214 -17.92 4.36 0.46
C PHE A 214 -17.83 5.89 0.55
N GLY A 215 -16.79 6.49 -0.01
CA GLY A 215 -16.60 7.92 -0.02
C GLY A 215 -15.16 8.34 -0.26
N VAL A 216 -14.97 9.64 -0.47
CA VAL A 216 -13.68 10.29 -0.61
C VAL A 216 -13.25 10.84 0.74
N ILE A 217 -12.14 10.33 1.29
CA ILE A 217 -11.54 10.88 2.52
C ILE A 217 -10.93 12.24 2.19
N THR A 218 -11.42 13.29 2.85
CA THR A 218 -10.95 14.68 2.65
C THR A 218 -10.16 15.22 3.82
N ARG A 219 -10.28 14.64 5.02
CA ARG A 219 -9.42 14.86 6.19
C ARG A 219 -9.34 13.58 7.03
N ALA A 220 -8.21 13.34 7.67
CA ALA A 220 -8.05 12.32 8.71
C ALA A 220 -7.36 12.92 9.96
N ARG A 221 -7.85 12.56 11.14
CA ARG A 221 -7.17 12.79 12.42
C ARG A 221 -6.29 11.60 12.76
N ILE A 222 -4.98 11.79 12.74
CA ILE A 222 -4.00 10.72 12.91
C ILE A 222 -3.29 10.89 14.26
N THR A 223 -3.19 9.80 15.02
CA THR A 223 -2.53 9.81 16.33
C THR A 223 -1.02 10.00 16.19
N LEU A 224 -0.44 10.82 17.06
CA LEU A 224 0.98 11.11 17.11
C LEU A 224 1.65 10.50 18.36
N GLU A 225 2.96 10.43 18.32
CA GLU A 225 3.84 10.17 19.46
C GLU A 225 5.05 11.11 19.41
N GLN A 226 5.87 11.07 20.46
CA GLN A 226 7.12 11.82 20.49
C GLN A 226 8.06 11.31 19.39
N ALA A 227 8.52 12.23 18.54
CA ALA A 227 9.42 11.88 17.45
C ALA A 227 10.81 11.52 18.01
N PRO A 228 11.34 10.33 17.69
CA PRO A 228 12.74 10.05 17.97
C PRO A 228 13.64 10.87 17.05
N LYS A 229 14.86 11.17 17.51
CA LYS A 229 15.86 11.91 16.72
C LYS A 229 16.66 11.00 15.81
N ARG A 230 17.02 9.81 16.31
CA ARG A 230 17.96 8.90 15.66
C ARG A 230 17.45 7.48 15.62
N VAL A 231 18.03 6.72 14.70
CA VAL A 231 17.68 5.33 14.45
C VAL A 231 18.95 4.52 14.34
N ARG A 232 19.04 3.50 15.20
CA ARG A 232 19.97 2.41 15.03
C ARG A 232 19.36 1.38 14.10
N TRP A 233 19.81 1.34 12.85
CA TRP A 233 19.27 0.50 11.78
C TRP A 233 20.16 -0.71 11.56
N VAL A 234 19.59 -1.91 11.65
CA VAL A 234 20.31 -3.18 11.63
C VAL A 234 19.73 -4.11 10.58
N ARG A 235 20.61 -4.83 9.86
CA ARG A 235 20.25 -5.96 9.02
C ARG A 235 20.99 -7.22 9.46
N LEU A 236 20.26 -8.33 9.54
CA LEU A 236 20.75 -9.63 10.03
C LEU A 236 20.48 -10.70 8.97
N ALA A 237 21.52 -11.38 8.48
CA ALA A 237 21.35 -12.38 7.42
C ALA A 237 21.20 -13.80 7.96
N TYR A 238 20.33 -14.56 7.32
CA TYR A 238 19.98 -15.95 7.61
C TYR A 238 20.05 -16.77 6.33
N SER A 239 20.54 -18.00 6.42
CA SER A 239 20.48 -18.98 5.32
C SER A 239 19.35 -19.99 5.48
N ASP A 240 18.66 -19.98 6.64
CA ASP A 240 17.54 -20.85 6.96
C ASP A 240 16.28 -20.03 7.24
N VAL A 241 15.20 -20.35 6.53
CA VAL A 241 13.91 -19.67 6.66
C VAL A 241 13.30 -19.91 8.04
N ALA A 242 13.50 -21.09 8.64
CA ALA A 242 12.90 -21.42 9.93
C ALA A 242 13.55 -20.64 11.07
N ALA A 243 14.87 -20.43 11.01
CA ALA A 243 15.56 -19.49 11.89
C ALA A 243 15.10 -18.04 11.68
N PHE A 244 15.01 -17.60 10.41
CA PHE A 244 14.56 -16.26 10.05
C PHE A 244 13.15 -15.93 10.58
N THR A 245 12.16 -16.79 10.32
CA THR A 245 10.77 -16.58 10.75
C THR A 245 10.62 -16.66 12.26
N ARG A 246 11.28 -17.64 12.92
CA ARG A 246 11.27 -17.75 14.39
C ARG A 246 11.81 -16.49 15.05
N ASP A 247 12.89 -15.94 14.52
CA ASP A 247 13.51 -14.73 15.07
C ASP A 247 12.66 -13.48 14.80
N GLN A 248 12.04 -13.36 13.62
CA GLN A 248 11.06 -12.29 13.38
C GLN A 248 9.89 -12.36 14.37
N GLU A 249 9.30 -13.54 14.58
CA GLU A 249 8.21 -13.77 15.54
C GLU A 249 8.62 -13.46 16.98
N LEU A 250 9.84 -13.83 17.38
CA LEU A 250 10.40 -13.45 18.67
C LEU A 250 10.52 -11.94 18.81
N LEU A 251 10.99 -11.23 17.77
CA LEU A 251 11.16 -9.78 17.82
C LEU A 251 9.82 -9.05 17.92
N ILE A 252 8.78 -9.52 17.23
CA ILE A 252 7.47 -8.86 17.23
C ILE A 252 6.56 -9.24 18.40
N SER A 253 6.89 -10.29 19.16
CA SER A 253 6.17 -10.71 20.37
C SER A 253 6.62 -9.94 21.63
N LYS A 254 7.81 -9.34 21.62
CA LYS A 254 8.33 -8.55 22.75
C LYS A 254 7.45 -7.32 23.03
N ARG A 255 7.13 -7.08 24.31
CA ARG A 255 6.36 -5.89 24.72
C ARG A 255 7.20 -4.62 24.59
N ALA A 256 6.52 -3.46 24.47
CA ALA A 256 7.18 -2.15 24.38
C ALA A 256 8.11 -1.83 25.57
N SER A 257 7.78 -2.34 26.77
CA SER A 257 8.59 -2.22 27.98
C SER A 257 9.83 -3.13 28.02
N GLU A 258 9.94 -4.11 27.12
CA GLU A 258 10.91 -5.23 27.19
C GLU A 258 12.05 -5.10 26.16
N ALA A 259 12.42 -3.88 25.81
CA ALA A 259 13.66 -3.64 25.08
C ALA A 259 13.71 -4.29 23.66
N GLY A 260 12.61 -4.29 22.91
CA GLY A 260 12.57 -4.71 21.50
C GLY A 260 12.89 -3.60 20.47
N PHE A 261 12.91 -3.96 19.19
CA PHE A 261 13.01 -3.03 18.06
C PHE A 261 11.69 -2.26 17.84
N ASP A 262 11.78 -1.03 17.34
CA ASP A 262 10.64 -0.16 17.01
C ASP A 262 10.12 -0.38 15.59
N TYR A 263 10.95 -0.99 14.73
CA TYR A 263 10.61 -1.43 13.38
C TYR A 263 11.19 -2.81 13.15
N VAL A 264 10.41 -3.72 12.55
CA VAL A 264 10.85 -5.05 12.11
C VAL A 264 10.20 -5.38 10.77
N GLU A 265 11.03 -5.61 9.76
CA GLU A 265 10.67 -6.19 8.48
C GLU A 265 11.63 -7.33 8.12
N GLY A 266 11.51 -7.83 6.91
CA GLY A 266 12.47 -8.74 6.33
C GLY A 266 12.43 -8.71 4.82
N GLN A 267 13.56 -9.07 4.23
CA GLN A 267 13.77 -9.15 2.80
C GLN A 267 14.26 -10.55 2.43
N VAL A 268 13.86 -11.01 1.27
CA VAL A 268 14.35 -12.25 0.68
C VAL A 268 15.21 -11.91 -0.53
N GLN A 269 16.45 -12.39 -0.52
CA GLN A 269 17.40 -12.22 -1.60
C GLN A 269 17.62 -13.58 -2.27
N LEU A 270 17.11 -13.73 -3.49
CA LEU A 270 17.32 -14.95 -4.27
C LEU A 270 18.81 -15.07 -4.65
N ASN A 271 19.31 -16.29 -4.77
CA ASN A 271 20.74 -16.54 -5.01
C ASN A 271 21.24 -15.82 -6.27
N ARG A 272 20.50 -15.90 -7.39
CA ARG A 272 20.85 -15.19 -8.62
C ARG A 272 20.81 -13.68 -8.47
N THR A 273 19.89 -13.14 -7.67
CA THR A 273 19.85 -11.69 -7.38
C THR A 273 21.11 -11.23 -6.65
N LEU A 274 21.66 -12.03 -5.73
CA LEU A 274 22.91 -11.70 -5.04
C LEU A 274 24.15 -11.81 -5.95
N THR A 275 24.19 -12.81 -6.83
CA THR A 275 25.37 -13.09 -7.66
C THR A 275 25.41 -12.27 -8.95
N GLU A 276 24.26 -12.00 -9.56
CA GLU A 276 24.13 -11.32 -10.85
C GLU A 276 23.55 -9.90 -10.74
N GLY A 277 22.95 -9.54 -9.59
CA GLY A 277 22.34 -8.22 -9.38
C GLY A 277 23.34 -7.11 -9.03
N PRO A 278 22.82 -5.93 -8.63
CA PRO A 278 23.62 -4.77 -8.29
C PRO A 278 24.67 -5.09 -7.21
N LYS A 279 25.90 -4.61 -7.43
CA LYS A 279 27.02 -4.82 -6.51
C LYS A 279 27.03 -3.86 -5.33
N SER A 280 26.12 -2.90 -5.26
CA SER A 280 25.91 -2.09 -4.06
C SER A 280 24.46 -1.63 -3.98
N THR A 281 24.02 -1.29 -2.76
CA THR A 281 22.70 -0.70 -2.49
C THR A 281 22.88 0.47 -1.50
N PRO A 282 21.88 1.34 -1.30
CA PRO A 282 21.97 2.39 -0.28
C PRO A 282 22.31 1.86 1.12
N PHE A 283 21.97 0.61 1.43
CA PHE A 283 22.35 -0.03 2.69
C PHE A 283 23.69 -0.79 2.62
N PHE A 284 23.83 -1.76 1.71
CA PHE A 284 24.99 -2.65 1.63
C PHE A 284 26.08 -2.11 0.70
N SER A 285 27.33 -2.11 1.19
CA SER A 285 28.50 -1.88 0.35
C SER A 285 28.78 -3.06 -0.58
N GLU A 286 29.68 -2.89 -1.54
CA GLU A 286 30.15 -3.98 -2.40
C GLU A 286 30.80 -5.12 -1.62
N ALA A 287 31.57 -4.81 -0.58
CA ALA A 287 32.13 -5.82 0.29
C ALA A 287 31.04 -6.63 1.02
N ASP A 288 29.96 -5.98 1.44
CA ASP A 288 28.84 -6.65 2.11
C ASP A 288 28.06 -7.57 1.15
N ILE A 289 27.77 -7.08 -0.06
CA ILE A 289 27.11 -7.89 -1.11
C ILE A 289 27.96 -9.10 -1.48
N ASN A 290 29.28 -8.95 -1.64
CA ASN A 290 30.17 -10.06 -1.91
C ASN A 290 30.19 -11.10 -0.77
N ARG A 291 30.12 -10.66 0.49
CA ARG A 291 29.98 -11.56 1.65
C ARG A 291 28.65 -12.31 1.63
N LEU A 292 27.54 -11.64 1.30
CA LEU A 292 26.21 -12.26 1.19
C LEU A 292 26.15 -13.27 0.03
N ALA A 293 26.75 -12.96 -1.13
CA ALA A 293 26.87 -13.88 -2.25
C ALA A 293 27.72 -15.11 -1.89
N GLY A 294 28.80 -14.93 -1.11
CA GLY A 294 29.57 -16.02 -0.54
C GLY A 294 28.74 -16.92 0.38
N LEU A 295 27.90 -16.33 1.24
CA LEU A 295 26.99 -17.08 2.11
C LEU A 295 25.95 -17.88 1.31
N ALA A 296 25.36 -17.28 0.26
CA ALA A 296 24.44 -17.98 -0.64
C ALA A 296 25.11 -19.19 -1.29
N SER A 297 26.35 -19.01 -1.77
CA SER A 297 27.13 -20.08 -2.40
C SER A 297 27.48 -21.22 -1.43
N MET A 298 27.88 -20.90 -0.19
CA MET A 298 28.26 -21.90 0.82
C MET A 298 27.08 -22.67 1.39
N SER A 299 25.94 -22.01 1.58
CA SER A 299 24.76 -22.64 2.18
C SER A 299 24.00 -23.55 1.23
N GLY A 300 24.19 -23.39 -0.10
CA GLY A 300 23.38 -24.07 -1.11
C GLY A 300 21.90 -23.67 -1.09
N SER A 301 21.52 -22.66 -0.30
CA SER A 301 20.15 -22.18 -0.21
C SER A 301 19.77 -21.41 -1.48
N ALA A 302 18.54 -21.60 -1.95
CA ALA A 302 18.01 -20.81 -3.06
C ALA A 302 17.81 -19.32 -2.70
N ALA A 303 17.78 -18.99 -1.42
CA ALA A 303 17.59 -17.63 -0.92
C ALA A 303 18.38 -17.36 0.38
N ILE A 304 18.79 -16.11 0.54
CA ILE A 304 19.25 -15.54 1.81
C ILE A 304 18.14 -14.62 2.33
N TYR A 305 17.84 -14.77 3.62
CA TYR A 305 16.81 -13.99 4.30
C TYR A 305 17.47 -12.93 5.16
N ILE A 306 16.92 -11.73 5.19
CA ILE A 306 17.51 -10.61 5.90
C ILE A 306 16.44 -10.01 6.79
N ILE A 307 16.58 -10.12 8.11
CA ILE A 307 15.77 -9.31 9.03
C ILE A 307 16.28 -7.88 8.92
N GLU A 308 15.38 -6.93 8.72
CA GLU A 308 15.66 -5.51 8.83
C GLU A 308 14.96 -4.97 10.07
N ALA A 309 15.71 -4.40 11.00
CA ALA A 309 15.17 -3.93 12.26
C ALA A 309 15.75 -2.57 12.67
N ALA A 310 14.99 -1.79 13.42
CA ALA A 310 15.42 -0.45 13.83
C ALA A 310 15.08 -0.15 15.30
N MET A 311 16.02 0.44 16.04
CA MET A 311 15.79 0.98 17.38
C MET A 311 15.81 2.50 17.33
N TYR A 312 14.74 3.13 17.80
CA TYR A 312 14.56 4.56 17.86
C TYR A 312 15.13 5.08 19.18
N TYR A 313 15.89 6.17 19.12
CA TYR A 313 16.52 6.73 20.30
C TYR A 313 16.75 8.24 20.19
N ASN A 314 16.94 8.87 21.35
CA ASN A 314 17.26 10.28 21.50
C ASN A 314 18.61 10.45 22.20
N ASP A 315 19.11 11.68 22.28
CA ASP A 315 20.39 12.00 22.93
C ASP A 315 20.49 11.44 24.37
N THR A 316 19.36 11.43 25.09
CA THR A 316 19.27 10.94 26.47
C THR A 316 19.33 9.41 26.60
N THR A 317 18.97 8.67 25.54
CA THR A 317 18.95 7.19 25.54
C THR A 317 20.07 6.58 24.70
N ALA A 318 20.89 7.41 24.04
CA ALA A 318 21.97 6.98 23.16
C ALA A 318 22.98 6.05 23.85
N SER A 319 23.29 6.29 25.12
CA SER A 319 24.24 5.47 25.90
C SER A 319 23.76 4.04 26.20
N TYR A 320 22.47 3.75 25.99
CA TYR A 320 21.87 2.45 26.26
C TYR A 320 21.46 1.69 24.99
N VAL A 321 21.38 2.36 23.82
CA VAL A 321 20.89 1.72 22.59
C VAL A 321 21.82 0.59 22.13
N ASP A 322 23.13 0.74 22.30
CA ASP A 322 24.13 -0.27 21.94
C ASP A 322 24.00 -1.52 22.81
N LYS A 323 23.97 -1.33 24.13
CA LYS A 323 23.78 -2.42 25.10
C LYS A 323 22.46 -3.14 24.91
N LYS A 324 21.41 -2.38 24.58
CA LYS A 324 20.09 -2.92 24.25
C LYS A 324 20.16 -3.78 22.99
N LEU A 325 20.82 -3.28 21.94
CA LEU A 325 21.01 -4.02 20.70
C LEU A 325 21.79 -5.32 20.94
N GLU A 326 22.93 -5.26 21.63
CA GLU A 326 23.75 -6.43 21.97
C GLU A 326 22.92 -7.53 22.64
N LYS A 327 22.16 -7.19 23.70
CA LYS A 327 21.28 -8.14 24.41
C LYS A 327 20.20 -8.75 23.52
N VAL A 328 19.68 -8.00 22.55
CA VAL A 328 18.70 -8.52 21.61
C VAL A 328 19.38 -9.47 20.63
N LEU A 329 20.56 -9.10 20.09
CA LEU A 329 21.31 -9.93 19.14
C LEU A 329 21.75 -11.27 19.74
N GLU A 330 22.07 -11.31 21.04
CA GLU A 330 22.39 -12.55 21.78
C GLU A 330 21.27 -13.59 21.78
N GLN A 331 20.02 -13.17 21.53
CA GLN A 331 18.84 -14.06 21.51
C GLN A 331 18.51 -14.56 20.10
N LEU A 332 19.22 -14.08 19.08
CA LEU A 332 18.94 -14.36 17.68
C LEU A 332 19.91 -15.38 17.09
N SER A 333 19.49 -15.99 16.00
CA SER A 333 20.11 -17.14 15.33
C SER A 333 20.63 -16.77 13.93
N PHE A 334 20.89 -15.49 13.66
CA PHE A 334 21.47 -15.05 12.38
C PHE A 334 22.87 -15.65 12.17
N VAL A 335 23.33 -15.68 10.93
CA VAL A 335 24.65 -16.25 10.61
C VAL A 335 25.74 -15.43 11.30
N PRO A 336 26.65 -16.05 12.07
CA PRO A 336 27.67 -15.31 12.81
C PRO A 336 28.46 -14.34 11.93
N ARG A 337 28.62 -13.10 12.42
CA ARG A 337 29.25 -11.97 11.72
C ARG A 337 28.45 -11.37 10.55
N PHE A 338 27.25 -11.85 10.24
CA PHE A 338 26.34 -11.23 9.26
C PHE A 338 25.33 -10.30 9.93
N VAL A 339 25.86 -9.38 10.74
CA VAL A 339 25.16 -8.22 11.29
C VAL A 339 25.73 -6.97 10.65
N PHE A 340 24.85 -6.12 10.14
CA PHE A 340 25.20 -4.89 9.46
C PHE A 340 24.44 -3.75 10.11
N THR A 341 25.13 -2.68 10.46
CA THR A 341 24.57 -1.63 11.31
C THR A 341 24.84 -0.27 10.70
N LYS A 342 23.82 0.59 10.70
CA LYS A 342 23.92 2.01 10.40
C LYS A 342 23.30 2.83 11.51
N ASP A 343 23.75 4.07 11.63
CA ASP A 343 23.18 5.04 12.55
C ASP A 343 22.79 6.30 11.76
N VAL A 344 21.49 6.57 11.69
CA VAL A 344 20.90 7.60 10.83
C VAL A 344 19.91 8.46 11.60
N THR A 345 19.52 9.60 11.04
CA THR A 345 18.39 10.37 11.59
C THR A 345 17.07 9.64 11.37
N TYR A 346 16.06 9.93 12.19
CA TYR A 346 14.72 9.37 12.02
C TYR A 346 14.12 9.67 10.64
N VAL A 347 14.32 10.89 10.14
CA VAL A 347 13.83 11.29 8.81
C VAL A 347 14.53 10.50 7.70
N GLN A 348 15.86 10.34 7.76
CA GLN A 348 16.60 9.54 6.77
C GLN A 348 16.11 8.09 6.75
N PHE A 349 15.83 7.50 7.90
CA PHE A 349 15.29 6.14 7.97
C PHE A 349 13.88 6.05 7.34
N LEU A 350 12.98 6.97 7.68
CA LEU A 350 11.61 6.93 7.17
C LEU A 350 11.52 7.27 5.68
N ASP A 351 12.34 8.20 5.16
CA ASP A 351 12.33 8.58 3.74
C ASP A 351 13.35 7.78 2.90
N ARG A 352 13.88 6.66 3.41
CA ARG A 352 14.96 5.87 2.77
C ARG A 352 14.65 5.42 1.33
N VAL A 353 13.39 5.11 1.03
CA VAL A 353 12.97 4.69 -0.32
C VAL A 353 13.02 5.85 -1.34
N ARG A 354 13.12 7.11 -0.88
CA ARG A 354 13.37 8.23 -1.78
C ARG A 354 14.71 8.10 -2.51
N GLU A 355 15.76 7.73 -1.79
CA GLU A 355 17.09 7.59 -2.40
C GLU A 355 17.05 6.54 -3.51
N GLU A 356 16.32 5.43 -3.27
CA GLU A 356 16.08 4.40 -4.28
C GLU A 356 15.25 4.91 -5.47
N GLU A 357 14.18 5.68 -5.21
CA GLU A 357 13.39 6.32 -6.26
C GLU A 357 14.27 7.22 -7.15
N GLU A 358 15.12 8.06 -6.57
CA GLU A 358 15.98 8.99 -7.32
C GLU A 358 17.00 8.23 -8.19
N VAL A 359 17.62 7.19 -7.65
CA VAL A 359 18.53 6.31 -8.39
C VAL A 359 17.79 5.64 -9.56
N LEU A 360 16.63 5.02 -9.30
CA LEU A 360 15.86 4.32 -10.33
C LEU A 360 15.34 5.28 -11.41
N ARG A 361 14.91 6.49 -11.04
CA ARG A 361 14.50 7.52 -12.00
C ARG A 361 15.67 7.95 -12.89
N SER A 362 16.85 8.15 -12.31
CA SER A 362 18.05 8.52 -13.08
C SER A 362 18.46 7.45 -14.09
N ALA A 363 18.14 6.18 -13.79
CA ALA A 363 18.37 5.04 -14.68
C ALA A 363 17.20 4.75 -15.65
N GLY A 364 16.09 5.50 -15.57
CA GLY A 364 14.88 5.21 -16.37
C GLY A 364 14.13 3.94 -15.93
N LEU A 365 14.38 3.43 -14.72
CA LEU A 365 13.85 2.18 -14.19
C LEU A 365 12.68 2.38 -13.21
N TRP A 366 12.29 3.63 -12.93
CA TRP A 366 11.16 3.93 -12.04
C TRP A 366 9.81 4.00 -12.76
N ASP A 367 9.76 4.51 -13.98
CA ASP A 367 8.51 4.68 -14.74
C ASP A 367 8.30 3.51 -15.72
N VAL A 368 8.47 2.28 -15.22
CA VAL A 368 8.30 1.01 -15.96
C VAL A 368 7.09 0.23 -15.45
N PRO A 369 6.66 -0.88 -16.08
CA PRO A 369 5.58 -1.70 -15.53
C PRO A 369 5.93 -2.39 -14.21
N HIS A 370 5.01 -2.32 -13.24
CA HIS A 370 5.15 -2.90 -11.90
C HIS A 370 4.08 -3.96 -11.65
N PRO A 371 4.27 -5.21 -12.10
CA PRO A 371 3.35 -6.32 -11.83
C PRO A 371 3.52 -6.82 -10.40
N TRP A 372 3.29 -5.94 -9.42
CA TRP A 372 3.43 -6.26 -8.00
C TRP A 372 2.36 -7.24 -7.54
N LEU A 373 2.75 -8.19 -6.70
CA LEU A 373 1.84 -9.09 -5.99
C LEU A 373 2.11 -9.00 -4.49
N ASN A 374 1.12 -8.55 -3.73
CA ASN A 374 1.23 -8.41 -2.28
C ASN A 374 0.22 -9.32 -1.60
N LEU A 375 0.70 -10.14 -0.67
CA LEU A 375 -0.08 -11.18 -0.02
C LEU A 375 0.06 -11.09 1.49
N PHE A 376 -1.03 -11.36 2.20
CA PHE A 376 -1.03 -11.79 3.59
C PHE A 376 -1.14 -13.32 3.63
N ILE A 377 -0.20 -13.95 4.31
CA ILE A 377 -0.04 -15.40 4.43
C ILE A 377 -0.23 -15.78 5.90
N PRO A 378 -1.10 -16.75 6.24
CA PRO A 378 -1.20 -17.22 7.63
C PRO A 378 0.17 -17.72 8.13
N ARG A 379 0.53 -17.41 9.38
CA ARG A 379 1.78 -17.84 10.02
C ARG A 379 1.97 -19.35 9.91
N SER A 380 0.91 -20.13 10.11
CA SER A 380 0.97 -21.59 10.04
C SER A 380 1.46 -22.13 8.69
N ARG A 381 1.35 -21.34 7.61
CA ARG A 381 1.65 -21.76 6.22
C ARG A 381 2.84 -21.01 5.61
N ILE A 382 3.57 -20.17 6.36
CA ILE A 382 4.67 -19.37 5.78
C ILE A 382 5.84 -20.22 5.28
N LEU A 383 6.14 -21.34 5.95
CA LEU A 383 7.22 -22.25 5.53
C LEU A 383 6.85 -23.06 4.29
N ASP A 384 5.57 -23.44 4.15
CA ASP A 384 5.04 -24.06 2.94
C ASP A 384 5.12 -23.08 1.75
N PHE A 385 4.75 -21.81 2.01
CA PHE A 385 4.85 -20.74 1.02
C PHE A 385 6.30 -20.52 0.59
N ASP A 386 7.24 -20.42 1.52
CA ASP A 386 8.67 -20.30 1.18
C ASP A 386 9.16 -21.48 0.33
N THR A 387 8.84 -22.70 0.74
CA THR A 387 9.26 -23.91 0.02
C THR A 387 8.69 -23.96 -1.39
N GLY A 388 7.38 -23.74 -1.55
CA GLY A 388 6.72 -23.85 -2.84
C GLY A 388 6.94 -22.65 -3.76
N VAL A 389 6.99 -21.43 -3.21
CA VAL A 389 7.04 -20.19 -3.99
C VAL A 389 8.44 -19.62 -4.06
N ILE A 390 9.04 -19.27 -2.91
CA ILE A 390 10.33 -18.58 -2.88
C ILE A 390 11.44 -19.49 -3.40
N LYS A 391 11.55 -20.70 -2.83
CA LYS A 391 12.56 -21.69 -3.22
C LYS A 391 12.16 -22.49 -4.45
N GLY A 392 10.85 -22.73 -4.62
CA GLY A 392 10.29 -23.48 -5.75
C GLY A 392 10.12 -22.62 -7.00
N LEU A 393 8.97 -21.98 -7.15
CA LEU A 393 8.60 -21.23 -8.35
C LEU A 393 9.60 -20.12 -8.71
N LEU A 394 10.18 -19.44 -7.72
CA LEU A 394 11.04 -18.27 -7.93
C LEU A 394 12.54 -18.57 -7.77
N GLY A 395 12.94 -19.72 -7.22
CA GLY A 395 14.32 -19.97 -6.76
C GLY A 395 15.39 -19.84 -7.84
N GLY A 396 15.05 -20.08 -9.11
CA GLY A 396 15.95 -19.95 -10.27
C GLY A 396 15.85 -18.61 -11.02
N THR A 397 15.01 -17.69 -10.54
CA THR A 397 14.75 -16.40 -11.19
C THR A 397 15.73 -15.32 -10.70
N ASN A 398 15.82 -14.22 -11.45
CA ASN A 398 16.58 -13.02 -11.09
C ASN A 398 15.72 -11.78 -11.34
N PRO A 399 14.65 -11.56 -10.55
CA PRO A 399 13.75 -10.45 -10.78
C PRO A 399 14.41 -9.13 -10.39
N VAL A 400 14.19 -8.08 -11.19
CA VAL A 400 14.48 -6.72 -10.76
C VAL A 400 13.41 -6.28 -9.78
N GLY A 401 13.81 -5.90 -8.57
CA GLY A 401 12.89 -5.50 -7.50
C GLY A 401 13.24 -6.12 -6.15
N VAL A 402 12.29 -6.04 -5.22
CA VAL A 402 12.47 -6.51 -3.84
C VAL A 402 11.40 -7.54 -3.49
N ILE A 403 11.80 -8.57 -2.73
CA ILE A 403 10.86 -9.48 -2.07
C ILE A 403 10.84 -9.16 -0.58
N LEU A 404 9.70 -8.67 -0.09
CA LEU A 404 9.46 -8.44 1.34
C LEU A 404 8.84 -9.68 1.97
N MET A 405 9.24 -10.00 3.19
CA MET A 405 8.66 -11.08 4.01
C MET A 405 8.80 -10.74 5.50
N TYR A 406 7.69 -10.44 6.17
CA TYR A 406 7.69 -10.11 7.60
C TYR A 406 6.34 -10.35 8.29
N PRO A 407 6.34 -10.70 9.59
CA PRO A 407 5.10 -10.94 10.33
C PRO A 407 4.50 -9.67 10.93
N MET A 408 3.20 -9.71 11.20
CA MET A 408 2.44 -8.70 11.94
C MET A 408 1.48 -9.38 12.92
N ASN A 409 1.18 -8.69 14.02
CA ASN A 409 0.28 -9.18 15.07
C ASN A 409 -1.19 -8.93 14.69
N THR A 410 -2.03 -9.97 14.74
CA THR A 410 -3.45 -9.89 14.37
C THR A 410 -4.26 -9.01 15.33
N ALA A 411 -3.90 -9.01 16.61
CA ALA A 411 -4.48 -8.16 17.65
C ALA A 411 -4.34 -6.64 17.41
N LYS A 412 -3.55 -6.21 16.41
CA LYS A 412 -3.39 -4.81 16.03
C LYS A 412 -4.29 -4.38 14.88
N TRP A 413 -5.14 -5.29 14.40
CA TRP A 413 -6.12 -5.05 13.34
C TRP A 413 -7.52 -5.06 13.93
N ASP A 414 -8.41 -4.20 13.41
CA ASP A 414 -9.80 -4.11 13.85
C ASP A 414 -10.70 -4.75 12.79
N GLU A 415 -11.33 -5.87 13.14
CA GLU A 415 -12.15 -6.65 12.19
C GLU A 415 -13.37 -5.92 11.65
N ARG A 416 -13.80 -4.83 12.30
CA ARG A 416 -14.90 -3.98 11.80
C ARG A 416 -14.50 -3.22 10.55
N MET A 417 -13.20 -2.95 10.36
CA MET A 417 -12.68 -2.30 9.17
C MET A 417 -12.80 -3.24 7.95
N THR A 418 -12.81 -2.67 6.75
CA THR A 418 -13.02 -3.44 5.52
C THR A 418 -11.74 -4.07 4.98
N ALA A 419 -10.58 -3.67 5.49
CA ALA A 419 -9.32 -4.34 5.19
C ALA A 419 -9.40 -5.85 5.51
N MET A 420 -8.87 -6.67 4.61
CA MET A 420 -8.83 -8.12 4.76
C MET A 420 -7.44 -8.57 5.20
N ALA A 421 -7.39 -9.37 6.25
CA ALA A 421 -6.22 -10.09 6.72
C ALA A 421 -6.66 -11.50 7.21
N PRO A 422 -5.76 -12.49 7.23
CA PRO A 422 -6.07 -13.82 7.76
C PRO A 422 -6.09 -13.79 9.30
N LEU A 423 -7.15 -13.20 9.87
CA LEU A 423 -7.26 -12.92 11.31
C LEU A 423 -7.83 -14.08 12.12
N ALA A 424 -8.46 -15.06 11.45
CA ALA A 424 -9.13 -16.16 12.13
C ALA A 424 -8.13 -17.25 12.59
N GLY A 425 -8.04 -17.46 13.90
CA GLY A 425 -7.35 -18.60 14.50
C GLY A 425 -5.82 -18.49 14.59
N GLU A 426 -5.24 -17.34 14.22
CA GLU A 426 -3.80 -17.11 14.31
C GLU A 426 -3.50 -15.76 14.99
N ASP A 427 -2.45 -15.74 15.83
CA ASP A 427 -2.01 -14.53 16.55
C ASP A 427 -1.16 -13.61 15.67
N MET A 428 -0.65 -14.15 14.55
CA MET A 428 0.21 -13.45 13.60
C MET A 428 -0.07 -13.93 12.17
N PHE A 429 0.26 -13.09 11.20
CA PHE A 429 0.36 -13.47 9.80
C PHE A 429 1.51 -12.72 9.13
N TYR A 430 1.95 -13.18 7.97
CA TYR A 430 3.06 -12.59 7.21
C TYR A 430 2.56 -11.74 6.06
N THR A 431 3.17 -10.58 5.87
CA THR A 431 3.17 -9.87 4.59
C THR A 431 4.26 -10.47 3.71
N VAL A 432 3.90 -10.81 2.47
CA VAL A 432 4.84 -11.12 1.40
C VAL A 432 4.57 -10.20 0.21
N GLY A 433 5.54 -9.35 -0.12
CA GLY A 433 5.45 -8.40 -1.24
C GLY A 433 6.44 -8.76 -2.34
N LEU A 434 5.96 -9.19 -3.50
CA LEU A 434 6.77 -9.40 -4.70
C LEU A 434 6.79 -8.10 -5.51
N LEU A 435 7.68 -7.17 -5.15
CA LEU A 435 7.74 -5.82 -5.68
C LEU A 435 8.67 -5.74 -6.90
N ARG A 436 8.23 -6.37 -8.00
CA ARG A 436 9.03 -6.57 -9.21
C ARG A 436 8.75 -5.53 -10.29
N SER A 437 9.78 -5.18 -11.05
CA SER A 437 9.72 -4.24 -12.18
C SER A 437 10.02 -4.97 -13.49
N ALA A 438 9.19 -4.75 -14.50
CA ALA A 438 9.41 -5.24 -15.85
C ALA A 438 10.29 -4.24 -16.62
N VAL A 439 11.60 -4.51 -16.71
CA VAL A 439 12.57 -3.55 -17.26
C VAL A 439 12.85 -3.77 -18.74
N VAL A 440 12.55 -4.97 -19.27
CA VAL A 440 12.54 -5.24 -20.71
C VAL A 440 11.16 -5.72 -21.17
N ALA A 441 10.86 -5.57 -22.47
CA ALA A 441 9.52 -5.79 -23.01
C ALA A 441 8.94 -7.20 -22.74
N SER A 442 9.80 -8.23 -22.66
CA SER A 442 9.40 -9.61 -22.37
C SER A 442 9.10 -9.88 -20.89
N ASP A 443 9.54 -9.01 -19.98
CA ASP A 443 9.44 -9.26 -18.54
C ASP A 443 8.00 -9.24 -18.06
N LEU A 444 7.18 -8.31 -18.56
CA LEU A 444 5.82 -8.13 -18.03
C LEU A 444 5.02 -9.43 -18.15
N GLU A 445 4.97 -10.04 -19.33
CA GLU A 445 4.23 -11.29 -19.53
C GLU A 445 4.77 -12.44 -18.67
N LEU A 446 6.09 -12.52 -18.50
CA LEU A 446 6.72 -13.51 -17.63
C LEU A 446 6.32 -13.31 -16.17
N LEU A 447 6.48 -12.09 -15.64
CA LEU A 447 6.19 -11.75 -14.25
C LEU A 447 4.69 -11.93 -13.92
N GLU A 448 3.80 -11.62 -14.87
CA GLU A 448 2.36 -11.92 -14.76
C GLU A 448 2.10 -13.42 -14.65
N ARG A 449 2.70 -14.24 -15.51
CA ARG A 449 2.56 -15.70 -15.44
C ARG A 449 3.07 -16.26 -14.12
N GLU A 450 4.19 -15.74 -13.63
CA GLU A 450 4.73 -16.11 -12.33
C GLU A 450 3.79 -15.71 -11.19
N ASN A 451 3.23 -14.49 -11.20
CA ASN A 451 2.22 -14.06 -10.21
C ASN A 451 1.00 -14.99 -10.21
N GLN A 452 0.51 -15.39 -11.39
CA GLN A 452 -0.60 -16.33 -11.51
C GLN A 452 -0.23 -17.72 -10.97
N ALA A 453 1.00 -18.19 -11.21
CA ALA A 453 1.49 -19.45 -10.64
C ALA A 453 1.55 -19.40 -9.11
N VAL A 454 1.97 -18.28 -8.51
CA VAL A 454 1.95 -18.09 -7.05
C VAL A 454 0.53 -18.14 -6.49
N LEU A 455 -0.42 -17.42 -7.12
CA LEU A 455 -1.83 -17.44 -6.69
C LEU A 455 -2.46 -18.84 -6.85
N ALA A 456 -2.16 -19.54 -7.95
CA ALA A 456 -2.61 -20.91 -8.19
C ALA A 456 -2.03 -21.89 -7.16
N PHE A 457 -0.77 -21.74 -6.77
CA PHE A 457 -0.16 -22.50 -5.69
C PHE A 457 -0.86 -22.25 -4.35
N CYS A 458 -1.07 -20.98 -3.98
CA CYS A 458 -1.81 -20.60 -2.77
C CYS A 458 -3.19 -21.27 -2.70
N HIS A 459 -3.91 -21.29 -3.83
CA HIS A 459 -5.22 -21.92 -3.91
C HIS A 459 -5.14 -23.45 -3.82
N LYS A 460 -4.28 -24.07 -4.63
CA LYS A 460 -4.13 -25.54 -4.71
C LYS A 460 -3.72 -26.15 -3.37
N GLU A 461 -2.76 -25.53 -2.68
CA GLU A 461 -2.22 -26.03 -1.41
C GLU A 461 -3.03 -25.51 -0.19
N GLY A 462 -4.15 -24.82 -0.43
CA GLY A 462 -5.03 -24.30 0.61
C GLY A 462 -4.33 -23.36 1.59
N ILE A 463 -3.36 -22.55 1.12
CA ILE A 463 -2.52 -21.68 1.98
C ILE A 463 -3.36 -20.63 2.70
N GLY A 464 -4.49 -20.20 2.11
CA GLY A 464 -5.35 -19.16 2.70
C GLY A 464 -4.85 -17.73 2.47
N CYS A 465 -4.06 -17.50 1.41
CA CYS A 465 -3.51 -16.19 1.06
C CYS A 465 -4.63 -15.14 0.84
N LYS A 466 -4.45 -13.93 1.38
CA LYS A 466 -5.27 -12.75 1.06
C LYS A 466 -4.43 -11.72 0.33
N GLN A 467 -4.91 -11.17 -0.79
CA GLN A 467 -4.18 -10.10 -1.47
C GLN A 467 -4.27 -8.78 -0.69
N TYR A 468 -3.13 -8.12 -0.49
CA TYR A 468 -3.05 -6.70 -0.14
C TYR A 468 -2.87 -5.89 -1.41
N LEU A 469 -3.42 -4.66 -1.46
CA LEU A 469 -3.60 -3.91 -2.72
C LEU A 469 -4.28 -4.77 -3.82
N PRO A 470 -5.42 -5.43 -3.50
CA PRO A 470 -6.04 -6.41 -4.38
C PRO A 470 -6.45 -5.84 -5.74
N HIS A 471 -6.48 -6.72 -6.74
CA HIS A 471 -6.85 -6.37 -8.11
C HIS A 471 -7.63 -7.50 -8.80
N HIS A 472 -8.63 -8.03 -8.10
CA HIS A 472 -9.50 -9.08 -8.64
C HIS A 472 -10.27 -8.56 -9.86
N MET A 473 -10.38 -9.41 -10.88
CA MET A 473 -10.98 -9.06 -12.17
C MET A 473 -12.46 -9.47 -12.26
N SER A 474 -13.01 -10.09 -11.22
CA SER A 474 -14.39 -10.56 -11.17
C SER A 474 -15.02 -10.31 -9.80
N GLN A 475 -16.34 -10.21 -9.78
CA GLN A 475 -17.10 -10.10 -8.54
C GLN A 475 -16.94 -11.34 -7.68
N ASP A 476 -16.88 -12.53 -8.29
CA ASP A 476 -16.62 -13.79 -7.59
C ASP A 476 -15.26 -13.77 -6.87
N GLY A 477 -14.21 -13.23 -7.51
CA GLY A 477 -12.90 -13.05 -6.89
C GLY A 477 -12.97 -12.12 -5.67
N TRP A 478 -13.75 -11.03 -5.77
CA TRP A 478 -14.00 -10.14 -4.64
C TRP A 478 -14.83 -10.78 -3.52
N GLN A 479 -15.85 -11.57 -3.86
CA GLN A 479 -16.64 -12.34 -2.89
C GLN A 479 -15.76 -13.33 -2.12
N GLN A 480 -14.88 -14.06 -2.81
CA GLN A 480 -13.91 -14.95 -2.17
C GLN A 480 -12.89 -14.18 -1.32
N HIS A 481 -12.48 -13.00 -1.78
CA HIS A 481 -11.55 -12.14 -1.05
C HIS A 481 -12.14 -11.68 0.29
N PHE A 482 -13.33 -11.08 0.28
CA PHE A 482 -14.02 -10.60 1.48
C PHE A 482 -14.61 -11.73 2.33
N GLY A 483 -14.91 -12.88 1.73
CA GLY A 483 -15.50 -14.03 2.42
C GLY A 483 -16.77 -13.64 3.17
N THR A 484 -16.80 -13.91 4.47
CA THR A 484 -17.95 -13.60 5.33
C THR A 484 -18.27 -12.11 5.45
N LYS A 485 -17.33 -11.21 5.14
CA LYS A 485 -17.59 -9.75 5.13
C LYS A 485 -18.35 -9.26 3.90
N TRP A 486 -18.52 -10.09 2.86
CA TRP A 486 -19.09 -9.63 1.57
C TRP A 486 -20.49 -9.02 1.70
N SER A 487 -21.39 -9.64 2.47
CA SER A 487 -22.76 -9.13 2.66
C SER A 487 -22.76 -7.74 3.31
N SER A 488 -21.99 -7.57 4.39
CA SER A 488 -21.83 -6.27 5.05
C SER A 488 -21.21 -5.23 4.10
N MET A 489 -20.26 -5.61 3.25
CA MET A 489 -19.68 -4.72 2.24
C MET A 489 -20.74 -4.25 1.24
N ALA A 490 -21.63 -5.13 0.79
CA ALA A 490 -22.71 -4.78 -0.13
C ALA A 490 -23.75 -3.86 0.52
N GLU A 491 -24.10 -4.08 1.80
CA GLU A 491 -24.99 -3.21 2.57
C GLU A 491 -24.40 -1.80 2.75
N LEU A 492 -23.13 -1.72 3.15
CA LEU A 492 -22.42 -0.45 3.28
C LEU A 492 -22.32 0.27 1.93
N LYS A 493 -22.13 -0.48 0.82
CA LYS A 493 -22.10 0.09 -0.53
C LYS A 493 -23.46 0.68 -0.89
N ALA A 494 -24.54 -0.06 -0.68
CA ALA A 494 -25.90 0.43 -0.91
C ALA A 494 -26.23 1.66 -0.07
N LYS A 495 -25.69 1.75 1.15
CA LYS A 495 -25.90 2.90 2.05
C LYS A 495 -25.14 4.15 1.61
N PHE A 496 -23.85 4.01 1.28
CA PHE A 496 -22.97 5.16 1.09
C PHE A 496 -22.66 5.50 -0.36
N ASP A 497 -22.83 4.57 -1.30
CA ASP A 497 -22.71 4.79 -2.74
C ASP A 497 -23.72 3.91 -3.52
N PRO A 498 -25.03 4.19 -3.39
CA PRO A 498 -26.09 3.38 -3.98
C PRO A 498 -26.05 3.29 -5.51
N HIS A 499 -25.46 4.30 -6.17
CA HIS A 499 -25.30 4.34 -7.61
C HIS A 499 -23.99 3.70 -8.09
N THR A 500 -23.15 3.23 -7.17
CA THR A 500 -21.86 2.57 -7.44
C THR A 500 -20.94 3.40 -8.34
N ILE A 501 -20.90 4.72 -8.13
CA ILE A 501 -20.11 5.63 -8.95
C ILE A 501 -18.66 5.74 -8.49
N LEU A 502 -18.35 5.44 -7.22
CA LEU A 502 -17.04 5.69 -6.64
C LEU A 502 -16.01 4.59 -6.93
N SER A 503 -14.81 5.02 -7.30
CA SER A 503 -13.62 4.18 -7.50
C SER A 503 -13.88 2.94 -8.37
N PRO A 504 -14.38 3.13 -9.61
CA PRO A 504 -14.77 2.03 -10.51
C PRO A 504 -13.58 1.12 -10.87
N GLY A 505 -12.36 1.66 -10.83
CA GLY A 505 -11.13 0.93 -11.13
C GLY A 505 -10.87 -0.28 -10.22
N GLN A 506 -11.51 -0.34 -9.05
CA GLN A 506 -11.46 -1.50 -8.16
C GLN A 506 -12.24 -2.71 -8.69
N ARG A 507 -13.26 -2.47 -9.53
CA ARG A 507 -14.09 -3.54 -10.15
C ARG A 507 -14.80 -4.45 -9.14
N ILE A 508 -15.13 -3.93 -7.96
CA ILE A 508 -15.80 -4.68 -6.89
C ILE A 508 -17.31 -4.76 -7.17
N PHE A 509 -17.94 -3.60 -7.35
CA PHE A 509 -19.37 -3.46 -7.59
C PHE A 509 -19.60 -2.93 -9.00
N ARG A 510 -20.55 -3.55 -9.71
CA ARG A 510 -20.95 -3.10 -11.05
C ARG A 510 -22.07 -2.08 -10.93
N SER A 511 -22.04 -1.08 -11.80
CA SER A 511 -23.16 -0.15 -11.96
C SER A 511 -24.37 -0.86 -12.53
N THR A 512 -25.53 -0.65 -11.90
CA THR A 512 -26.84 -1.14 -12.33
C THR A 512 -27.15 -0.54 -13.70
N GLY A 513 -26.73 -1.22 -14.76
CA GLY A 513 -26.79 -0.73 -16.14
C GLY A 513 -25.83 -1.40 -17.11
N SER A 514 -24.84 -2.17 -16.64
CA SER A 514 -24.04 -3.03 -17.53
C SER A 514 -24.82 -4.31 -17.84
N VAL A 515 -25.54 -4.34 -18.96
CA VAL A 515 -25.96 -5.61 -19.56
C VAL A 515 -24.69 -6.37 -19.93
N ALA A 516 -24.58 -7.62 -19.50
CA ALA A 516 -23.48 -8.49 -19.86
C ALA A 516 -23.48 -8.71 -21.38
N SER A 517 -22.44 -8.28 -22.08
CA SER A 517 -22.13 -8.86 -23.39
C SER A 517 -21.51 -10.23 -23.13
N THR A 518 -22.23 -11.27 -23.49
CA THR A 518 -21.84 -12.69 -23.53
C THR A 518 -20.56 -12.93 -24.30
#